data_AF-A0A942TY47-F1
#
_entry.id   AF-A0A942TY47-F1
#
_cell.length_a   1.000
_cell.length_b   1.000
_cell.length_c   1.000
_cell.angle_alpha   90.00
_cell.angle_beta   90.00
_cell.angle_gamma   90.00
#
_symmetry.space_group_name_H-M   'P 1'
#
loop_
_entity.id
_entity.type
_entity.pdbx_description
1 polymer ?
#
loop_
_entity_poly.entity_id
_entity_poly.type
_entity_poly.pdbx_seq_one_letter_code
_entity_poly.pdbx_strand_id
1 'polypeptide(L)'
;MINLKKAIVLLTFIFIGLLIIGSFPSIINACSCAELPSVEEEFERSKAVFSGKVIDIREKQSLDGYTSNSVQFEVTNTWKGVEQSQIIITTGLGGGDCGFDFKEGKEYLVYAYESTMYGEESLVSIICGRTNKLSSSQEDLALLGEGKPPSEGIGEIKKIEEVEEIVDIELPGDEHEENQLYIWIAAVLVIGIVMIFAIKSRKGSNNKGK
;
A
#
# COMPACT_ATOMS: atom_id res chain seq x y z
N MET A 1 41.24 -37.21 -3.36
CA MET A 1 40.07 -37.80 -4.06
C MET A 1 38.85 -37.67 -3.16
N ILE A 2 37.98 -36.71 -3.44
CA ILE A 2 36.73 -36.55 -2.70
C ILE A 2 35.83 -37.74 -3.05
N ASN A 3 35.39 -38.50 -2.05
CA ASN A 3 34.47 -39.61 -2.29
C ASN A 3 33.18 -39.09 -2.93
N LEU A 4 32.70 -39.74 -3.99
CA LEU A 4 31.50 -39.34 -4.74
C LEU A 4 30.29 -39.06 -3.82
N LYS A 5 30.16 -39.81 -2.72
CA LYS A 5 29.12 -39.57 -1.70
C LYS A 5 29.28 -38.24 -0.94
N LYS A 6 30.51 -37.81 -0.65
CA LYS A 6 30.81 -36.52 0.01
C LYS A 6 30.55 -35.35 -0.95
N ALA A 7 30.85 -35.53 -2.24
CA ALA A 7 30.55 -34.53 -3.27
C ALA A 7 29.03 -34.30 -3.43
N ILE A 8 28.23 -35.37 -3.42
CA ILE A 8 26.76 -35.28 -3.49
C ILE A 8 26.20 -34.53 -2.27
N VAL A 9 26.64 -34.86 -1.06
CA VAL A 9 26.18 -34.17 0.18
C VAL A 9 26.54 -32.69 0.17
N LEU A 10 27.76 -32.34 -0.31
CA LEU A 10 28.20 -30.96 -0.42
C LEU A 10 27.33 -30.18 -1.42
N LEU A 11 27.06 -30.76 -2.61
CA LEU A 11 26.22 -30.14 -3.63
C LEU A 11 24.77 -29.95 -3.15
N THR A 12 24.22 -30.91 -2.39
CA THR A 12 22.88 -30.76 -1.79
C THR A 12 22.84 -29.63 -0.76
N PHE A 13 23.86 -29.50 0.09
CA PHE A 13 23.95 -28.39 1.05
C PHE A 13 24.07 -27.03 0.35
N ILE A 14 24.86 -26.95 -0.71
CA ILE A 14 25.00 -25.73 -1.53
C ILE A 14 23.67 -25.36 -2.17
N PHE A 15 22.96 -26.33 -2.76
CA PHE A 15 21.66 -26.12 -3.40
C PHE A 15 20.58 -25.66 -2.40
N ILE A 16 20.55 -26.26 -1.20
CA ILE A 16 19.66 -25.83 -0.11
C ILE A 16 20.03 -24.42 0.37
N GLY A 17 21.32 -24.10 0.50
CA GLY A 17 21.79 -22.75 0.85
C GLY A 17 21.37 -21.70 -0.17
N LEU A 18 21.49 -21.99 -1.47
CA LEU A 18 21.05 -21.11 -2.56
C LEU A 18 19.53 -20.86 -2.54
N LEU A 19 18.72 -21.88 -2.22
CA LEU A 19 17.26 -21.74 -2.07
C LEU A 19 16.89 -20.83 -0.87
N ILE A 20 17.62 -20.93 0.24
CA ILE A 20 17.36 -20.11 1.42
C ILE A 20 17.72 -18.63 1.15
N ILE A 21 18.79 -18.37 0.41
CA ILE A 21 19.20 -16.99 0.07
C ILE A 21 18.20 -16.31 -0.87
N GLY A 22 17.55 -17.05 -1.77
CA GLY A 22 16.54 -16.52 -2.70
C GLY A 22 15.15 -16.29 -2.09
N SER A 23 14.93 -16.66 -0.82
CA SER A 23 13.61 -16.62 -0.18
C SER A 23 13.40 -15.39 0.72
N PHE A 24 14.37 -14.47 0.81
CA PHE A 24 14.17 -13.23 1.54
C PHE A 24 13.36 -12.27 0.65
N PRO A 25 12.13 -11.88 1.06
CA PRO A 25 11.38 -10.87 0.32
C PRO A 25 12.18 -9.56 0.35
N SER A 26 12.66 -9.13 -0.80
CA SER A 26 13.14 -7.76 -0.97
C SER A 26 11.93 -6.85 -0.82
N ILE A 27 11.98 -5.88 0.10
CA ILE A 27 10.96 -4.81 0.15
C ILE A 27 11.10 -4.03 -1.15
N ILE A 28 10.16 -4.23 -2.07
CA ILE A 28 10.08 -3.47 -3.31
C ILE A 28 9.21 -2.27 -3.01
N ASN A 29 9.80 -1.07 -3.02
CA ASN A 29 9.01 0.16 -3.09
C ASN A 29 8.51 0.29 -4.53
N ALA A 30 7.23 0.01 -4.76
CA ALA A 30 6.62 0.14 -6.08
C ALA A 30 6.53 1.61 -6.55
N CYS A 31 6.54 2.56 -5.61
CA CYS A 31 6.55 3.98 -5.92
C CYS A 31 7.90 4.61 -5.57
N SER A 32 8.49 5.26 -6.56
CA SER A 32 9.57 6.23 -6.36
C SER A 32 9.06 7.59 -6.84
N CYS A 33 8.92 8.53 -5.92
CA CYS A 33 8.70 9.92 -6.31
C CYS A 33 9.99 10.47 -6.89
N ALA A 34 9.87 11.40 -7.84
CA ALA A 34 10.97 12.30 -8.15
C ALA A 34 11.27 13.20 -6.94
N GLU A 35 12.16 14.17 -7.12
CA GLU A 35 12.30 15.25 -6.15
C GLU A 35 10.93 15.87 -5.83
N LEU A 36 10.63 16.02 -4.54
CA LEU A 36 9.38 16.65 -4.12
C LEU A 36 9.39 18.12 -4.59
N PRO A 37 8.26 18.63 -5.10
CA PRO A 37 8.17 20.03 -5.51
C PRO A 37 8.39 20.98 -4.33
N SER A 38 8.71 22.24 -4.64
CA SER A 38 8.70 23.30 -3.63
C SER A 38 7.27 23.58 -3.14
N VAL A 39 7.15 24.31 -2.03
CA VAL A 39 5.83 24.71 -1.49
C VAL A 39 5.07 25.55 -2.50
N GLU A 40 5.77 26.48 -3.17
CA GLU A 40 5.20 27.36 -4.19
C GLU A 40 4.74 26.57 -5.40
N GLU A 41 5.56 25.65 -5.91
CA GLU A 41 5.21 24.82 -7.07
C GLU A 41 4.01 23.91 -6.77
N GLU A 42 4.00 23.25 -5.61
CA GLU A 42 2.87 22.43 -5.19
C GLU A 42 1.60 23.29 -4.99
N PHE A 43 1.73 24.47 -4.39
CA PHE A 43 0.62 25.37 -4.19
C PHE A 43 0.04 25.87 -5.52
N GLU A 44 0.88 26.20 -6.50
CA GLU A 44 0.46 26.66 -7.82
C GLU A 44 -0.30 25.57 -8.58
N ARG A 45 0.21 24.34 -8.62
CA ARG A 45 -0.41 23.21 -9.34
C ARG A 45 -1.65 22.65 -8.64
N SER A 46 -1.78 22.83 -7.33
CA SER A 46 -2.92 22.33 -6.56
C SER A 46 -4.20 23.10 -6.89
N LYS A 47 -5.33 22.39 -6.98
CA LYS A 47 -6.66 23.01 -7.05
C LYS A 47 -7.12 23.45 -5.66
N ALA A 48 -6.83 22.64 -4.65
CA ALA A 48 -7.22 22.84 -3.27
C ALA A 48 -6.02 22.68 -2.33
N VAL A 49 -5.88 23.60 -1.36
CA VAL A 49 -4.87 23.53 -0.30
C VAL A 49 -5.55 23.87 1.02
N PHE A 50 -5.63 22.90 1.92
CA PHE A 50 -6.36 23.00 3.17
C PHE A 50 -5.73 22.14 4.26
N SER A 51 -6.08 22.43 5.51
CA SER A 51 -5.76 21.57 6.65
C SER A 51 -7.04 21.10 7.28
N GLY A 52 -7.12 19.82 7.62
CA GLY A 52 -8.31 19.26 8.22
C GLY A 52 -8.05 17.92 8.87
N LYS A 53 -9.04 17.48 9.65
CA LYS A 53 -9.06 16.18 10.31
C LYS A 53 -9.82 15.19 9.45
N VAL A 54 -9.26 14.00 9.26
CA VAL A 54 -9.96 12.90 8.59
C VAL A 54 -11.08 12.41 9.49
N ILE A 55 -12.33 12.41 8.99
CA ILE A 55 -13.52 11.99 9.73
C ILE A 55 -14.13 10.69 9.22
N ASP A 56 -13.83 10.28 7.98
CA ASP A 56 -14.32 9.02 7.39
C ASP A 56 -13.38 8.61 6.23
N ILE A 57 -13.13 7.29 6.08
CA ILE A 57 -12.43 6.72 4.93
C ILE A 57 -13.26 5.55 4.38
N ARG A 58 -13.56 5.60 3.09
CA ARG A 58 -14.29 4.52 2.40
C ARG A 58 -13.53 4.03 1.19
N GLU A 59 -13.27 2.74 1.14
CA GLU A 59 -12.80 2.10 -0.08
C GLU A 59 -13.90 2.14 -1.16
N LYS A 60 -13.51 2.44 -2.39
CA LYS A 60 -14.34 2.46 -3.59
C LYS A 60 -13.68 1.61 -4.65
N GLN A 61 -14.49 0.79 -5.30
CA GLN A 61 -14.10 0.10 -6.54
C GLN A 61 -14.80 0.77 -7.71
N SER A 62 -14.02 1.23 -8.67
CA SER A 62 -14.50 1.72 -9.96
C SER A 62 -14.98 0.55 -10.83
N LEU A 63 -15.92 0.83 -11.72
CA LEU A 63 -16.39 -0.12 -12.75
C LEU A 63 -15.24 -0.63 -13.63
N ASP A 64 -14.18 0.16 -13.78
CA ASP A 64 -12.98 -0.19 -14.55
C ASP A 64 -11.97 -1.04 -13.73
N GLY A 65 -12.34 -1.45 -12.50
CA GLY A 65 -11.53 -2.30 -11.63
C GLY A 65 -10.47 -1.58 -10.79
N TYR A 66 -10.48 -0.24 -10.77
CA TYR A 66 -9.59 0.54 -9.90
C TYR A 66 -10.13 0.61 -8.48
N THR A 67 -9.31 0.25 -7.50
CA THR A 67 -9.63 0.45 -6.08
C THR A 67 -8.99 1.74 -5.58
N SER A 68 -9.75 2.55 -4.83
CA SER A 68 -9.29 3.81 -4.25
C SER A 68 -9.97 4.08 -2.91
N ASN A 69 -9.43 5.00 -2.12
CA ASN A 69 -10.02 5.51 -0.90
C ASN A 69 -10.64 6.88 -1.13
N SER A 70 -11.91 7.02 -0.76
CA SER A 70 -12.60 8.29 -0.56
C SER A 70 -12.36 8.75 0.88
N VAL A 71 -11.70 9.89 1.05
CA VAL A 71 -11.32 10.42 2.37
C VAL A 71 -12.08 11.70 2.63
N GLN A 72 -12.91 11.70 3.67
CA GLN A 72 -13.67 12.86 4.10
C GLN A 72 -12.91 13.61 5.19
N PHE A 73 -12.81 14.92 5.02
CA PHE A 73 -12.17 15.83 5.96
C PHE A 73 -13.19 16.78 6.58
N GLU A 74 -13.02 17.04 7.87
CA GLU A 74 -13.50 18.25 8.53
C GLU A 74 -12.39 19.32 8.39
N VAL A 75 -12.69 20.41 7.66
CA VAL A 75 -11.72 21.43 7.28
C VAL A 75 -11.55 22.45 8.39
N THR A 76 -10.31 22.68 8.81
CA THR A 76 -9.95 23.67 9.83
C THR A 76 -9.47 24.98 9.21
N ASN A 77 -8.59 24.90 8.21
CA ASN A 77 -8.04 26.07 7.51
C ASN A 77 -7.98 25.82 6.00
N THR A 78 -8.16 26.88 5.21
CA THR A 78 -8.03 26.91 3.76
C THR A 78 -7.04 27.98 3.33
N TRP A 79 -6.22 27.64 2.33
CA TRP A 79 -5.33 28.57 1.63
C TRP A 79 -5.69 28.70 0.15
N LYS A 80 -6.35 27.69 -0.43
CA LYS A 80 -6.75 27.69 -1.84
C LYS A 80 -7.94 26.77 -2.08
N GLY A 81 -8.92 27.26 -2.85
CA GLY A 81 -9.91 26.42 -3.55
C GLY A 81 -10.94 25.67 -2.71
N VAL A 82 -10.94 25.80 -1.39
CA VAL A 82 -11.92 25.16 -0.49
C VAL A 82 -12.67 26.22 0.31
N GLU A 83 -13.99 26.23 0.20
CA GLU A 83 -14.88 27.11 0.97
C GLU A 83 -15.72 26.34 1.99
N GLN A 84 -15.91 25.04 1.78
CA GLN A 84 -16.77 24.17 2.59
C GLN A 84 -16.07 23.69 3.86
N SER A 85 -16.86 23.57 4.93
CA SER A 85 -16.43 22.98 6.22
C SER A 85 -16.09 21.48 6.15
N GLN A 86 -16.52 20.80 5.09
CA GLN A 86 -16.16 19.42 4.81
C GLN A 86 -15.83 19.24 3.33
N ILE A 87 -14.86 18.38 3.04
CA ILE A 87 -14.45 18.07 1.68
C ILE A 87 -14.09 16.60 1.57
N ILE A 88 -14.36 16.02 0.39
CA ILE A 88 -13.98 14.65 0.06
C ILE A 88 -12.90 14.70 -1.02
N ILE A 89 -11.83 13.95 -0.84
CA ILE A 89 -10.82 13.70 -1.87
C ILE A 89 -10.68 12.20 -2.10
N THR A 90 -10.05 11.83 -3.21
CA THR A 90 -9.73 10.46 -3.59
C THR A 90 -8.23 10.22 -3.51
N THR A 91 -7.82 9.03 -3.10
CA THR A 91 -6.42 8.60 -3.13
C THR A 91 -6.33 7.09 -3.28
N GLY A 92 -5.16 6.55 -3.52
CA GLY A 92 -4.95 5.09 -3.51
C GLY A 92 -5.11 4.48 -2.11
N LEU A 93 -4.95 3.17 -2.03
CA LEU A 93 -4.94 2.38 -0.81
C LEU A 93 -3.68 2.62 0.05
N GLY A 94 -2.60 3.11 -0.56
CA GLY A 94 -1.29 3.20 0.08
C GLY A 94 -0.50 1.90 -0.02
N GLY A 95 0.70 1.88 0.58
CA GLY A 95 1.51 0.65 0.67
C GLY A 95 2.11 0.12 -0.65
N GLY A 96 1.84 0.77 -1.79
CA GLY A 96 2.44 0.38 -3.08
C GLY A 96 1.84 1.03 -4.33
N ASP A 97 0.64 1.62 -4.25
CA ASP A 97 -0.08 2.23 -5.38
C ASP A 97 0.06 3.76 -5.48
N CYS A 98 1.00 4.31 -4.71
CA CYS A 98 1.30 5.74 -4.59
C CYS A 98 0.19 6.57 -3.95
N GLY A 99 -0.86 5.93 -3.42
CA GLY A 99 -1.87 6.56 -2.59
C GLY A 99 -1.29 7.09 -1.28
N PHE A 100 -1.77 8.24 -0.85
CA PHE A 100 -1.42 8.78 0.45
C PHE A 100 -2.21 8.07 1.55
N ASP A 101 -1.49 7.46 2.49
CA ASP A 101 -2.08 6.65 3.56
C ASP A 101 -2.66 7.51 4.70
N PHE A 102 -3.83 8.10 4.46
CA PHE A 102 -4.58 8.83 5.47
C PHE A 102 -5.08 7.90 6.59
N LYS A 103 -5.18 8.46 7.80
CA LYS A 103 -5.69 7.75 8.98
C LYS A 103 -6.81 8.56 9.61
N GLU A 104 -7.93 7.89 9.88
CA GLU A 104 -9.05 8.50 10.60
C GLU A 104 -8.62 9.14 11.91
N GLY A 105 -9.23 10.28 12.21
CA GLY A 105 -8.97 11.07 13.41
C GLY A 105 -7.64 11.82 13.40
N LYS A 106 -6.83 11.73 12.34
CA LYS A 106 -5.56 12.48 12.21
C LYS A 106 -5.74 13.74 11.37
N GLU A 107 -4.87 14.71 11.62
CA GLU A 107 -4.88 16.02 10.97
C GLU A 107 -3.75 16.11 9.94
N TYR A 108 -4.07 16.70 8.80
CA TYR A 108 -3.18 16.80 7.65
C TYR A 108 -3.19 18.20 7.06
N LEU A 109 -2.06 18.61 6.48
CA LEU A 109 -2.03 19.61 5.43
C LEU A 109 -2.15 18.87 4.10
N VAL A 110 -3.14 19.22 3.30
CA VAL A 110 -3.51 18.51 2.09
C VAL A 110 -3.36 19.44 0.89
N TYR A 111 -2.58 18.97 -0.08
CA TYR A 111 -2.50 19.49 -1.43
C TYR A 111 -3.26 18.53 -2.35
N ALA A 112 -4.30 19.04 -3.00
CA ALA A 112 -5.16 18.23 -3.87
C ALA A 112 -5.33 18.88 -5.25
N TYR A 113 -5.31 18.06 -6.29
CA TYR A 113 -5.44 18.46 -7.69
C TYR A 113 -6.57 17.69 -8.38
N GLU A 114 -7.16 18.26 -9.42
CA GLU A 114 -8.20 17.59 -10.21
C GLU A 114 -7.56 16.49 -11.07
N SER A 115 -8.12 15.28 -11.04
CA SER A 115 -7.62 14.13 -11.79
C SER A 115 -8.71 13.08 -12.02
N THR A 116 -8.57 12.32 -13.11
CA THR A 116 -9.38 11.14 -13.45
C THR A 116 -8.63 9.82 -13.17
N MET A 117 -7.53 9.87 -12.39
CA MET A 117 -6.66 8.71 -12.13
C MET A 117 -7.40 7.50 -11.54
N TYR A 118 -8.46 7.74 -10.77
CA TYR A 118 -9.24 6.69 -10.09
C TYR A 118 -10.64 6.50 -10.69
N GLY A 119 -10.80 6.82 -11.98
CA GLY A 119 -12.07 6.72 -12.71
C GLY A 119 -12.65 8.11 -13.00
N GLU A 120 -13.61 8.55 -12.19
CA GLU A 120 -14.26 9.85 -12.36
C GLU A 120 -13.35 11.02 -11.94
N GLU A 121 -13.62 12.20 -12.51
CA GLU A 121 -12.92 13.43 -12.13
C GLU A 121 -13.17 13.73 -10.65
N SER A 122 -12.09 13.78 -9.88
CA SER A 122 -12.12 14.07 -8.45
C SER A 122 -10.87 14.82 -8.01
N LEU A 123 -10.93 15.40 -6.81
CA LEU A 123 -9.74 15.93 -6.15
C LEU A 123 -8.90 14.76 -5.64
N VAL A 124 -7.63 14.73 -6.01
CA VAL A 124 -6.70 13.65 -5.70
C VAL A 124 -5.50 14.15 -4.93
N SER A 125 -5.02 13.33 -3.99
CA SER A 125 -3.73 13.51 -3.33
C SER A 125 -2.92 12.21 -3.33
N ILE A 126 -1.61 12.29 -3.53
CA ILE A 126 -0.70 11.14 -3.63
C ILE A 126 0.59 11.41 -2.83
N ILE A 127 1.40 10.37 -2.61
CA ILE A 127 2.65 10.47 -1.83
C ILE A 127 3.75 11.32 -2.49
N CYS A 128 3.60 11.67 -3.78
CA CYS A 128 4.58 12.47 -4.52
C CYS A 128 4.26 13.96 -4.55
N GLY A 129 3.29 14.39 -3.74
CA GLY A 129 3.08 15.80 -3.41
C GLY A 129 3.58 16.14 -2.01
N ARG A 130 3.27 17.35 -1.55
CA ARG A 130 3.64 17.82 -0.20
C ARG A 130 2.60 17.54 0.89
N THR A 131 1.51 16.84 0.56
CA THR A 131 0.53 16.40 1.58
C THR A 131 1.22 15.63 2.69
N ASN A 132 0.97 16.02 3.93
CA ASN A 132 1.58 15.38 5.10
C ASN A 132 0.76 15.62 6.36
N LYS A 133 1.09 14.94 7.46
CA LYS A 133 0.51 15.21 8.77
C LYS A 133 0.74 16.67 9.12
N LEU A 134 -0.28 17.34 9.64
CA LEU A 134 -0.22 18.77 9.96
C LEU A 134 0.94 19.08 10.93
N SER A 135 1.18 18.17 11.88
CA SER A 135 2.29 18.23 12.83
C SER A 135 3.69 18.14 12.21
N SER A 136 3.81 17.85 10.92
CA SER A 136 5.07 17.68 10.19
C SER A 136 5.21 18.65 9.02
N SER A 137 4.30 19.62 8.89
CA SER A 137 4.22 20.56 7.77
C SER A 137 4.66 21.98 8.15
N GLN A 138 5.59 22.13 9.10
CA GLN A 138 5.99 23.46 9.60
C GLN A 138 6.66 24.32 8.51
N GLU A 139 7.44 23.71 7.61
CA GLU A 139 8.05 24.39 6.48
C GLU A 139 6.97 25.00 5.56
N ASP A 140 6.01 24.17 5.16
CA ASP A 140 4.89 24.56 4.33
C ASP A 140 4.06 25.67 4.98
N LEU A 141 3.70 25.52 6.26
CA LEU A 141 2.91 26.52 6.99
C LEU A 141 3.65 27.86 7.14
N ALA A 142 4.98 27.84 7.26
CA ALA A 142 5.76 29.08 7.32
C ALA A 142 5.71 29.87 6.01
N LEU A 143 5.61 29.19 4.87
CA LEU A 143 5.54 29.81 3.54
C LEU A 143 4.09 30.13 3.12
N LEU A 144 3.13 29.27 3.45
CA LEU A 144 1.70 29.48 3.18
C LEU A 144 1.10 30.61 4.04
N GLY A 145 1.64 30.83 5.24
CA GLY A 145 1.13 31.82 6.19
C GLY A 145 -0.16 31.40 6.88
N GLU A 146 -0.87 32.38 7.46
CA GLU A 146 -2.12 32.14 8.17
C GLU A 146 -3.24 31.72 7.20
N GLY A 147 -3.76 30.51 7.39
CA GLY A 147 -4.95 30.03 6.68
C GLY A 147 -6.23 30.69 7.20
N LYS A 148 -7.30 30.61 6.41
CA LYS A 148 -8.63 31.11 6.79
C LYS A 148 -9.54 29.96 7.19
N PRO A 149 -10.50 30.14 8.12
CA PRO A 149 -11.53 29.13 8.32
C PRO A 149 -12.40 28.99 7.06
N PRO A 150 -13.02 27.81 6.82
CA PRO A 150 -13.97 27.64 5.72
C PRO A 150 -15.17 28.60 5.89
N SER A 151 -15.64 29.17 4.79
CA SER A 151 -16.71 30.18 4.76
C SER A 151 -18.12 29.58 4.70
N GLU A 152 -18.26 28.34 4.23
CA GLU A 152 -19.53 27.63 4.12
C GLU A 152 -19.61 26.52 5.18
N GLY A 153 -20.70 26.53 5.97
CA GLY A 153 -21.01 25.47 6.93
C GLY A 153 -21.36 24.14 6.25
N ILE A 154 -21.93 23.19 6.99
CA ILE A 154 -22.28 21.83 6.53
C ILE A 154 -23.50 21.85 5.54
N GLY A 155 -23.62 22.89 4.71
CA GLY A 155 -24.67 23.04 3.72
C GLY A 155 -24.35 22.24 2.48
N GLU A 156 -25.02 21.10 2.34
CA GLU A 156 -25.15 20.31 1.11
C GLU A 156 -23.92 19.54 0.62
N ILE A 157 -23.24 18.80 1.51
CA ILE A 157 -22.79 17.48 1.04
C ILE A 157 -24.06 16.64 0.95
N LYS A 158 -24.55 16.40 -0.28
CA LYS A 158 -25.58 15.40 -0.53
C LYS A 158 -25.20 14.16 0.25
N LYS A 159 -26.01 13.87 1.27
CA LYS A 159 -25.91 12.69 2.10
C LYS A 159 -25.68 11.50 1.17
N ILE A 160 -24.71 10.66 1.51
CA ILE A 160 -24.27 9.50 0.73
C ILE A 160 -25.36 8.40 0.81
N GLU A 161 -26.60 8.75 0.49
CA GLU A 161 -27.80 7.90 0.47
C GLU A 161 -28.40 7.81 -0.95
N GLU A 162 -27.89 8.55 -1.95
CA GLU A 162 -28.44 8.56 -3.32
C GLU A 162 -27.59 7.79 -4.35
N VAL A 163 -26.75 6.85 -3.91
CA VAL A 163 -26.14 5.83 -4.80
C VAL A 163 -26.47 4.44 -4.28
N GLU A 164 -27.74 4.22 -3.93
CA GLU A 164 -28.36 2.89 -3.89
C GLU A 164 -29.23 2.75 -5.15
N GLU A 165 -28.61 2.60 -6.31
CA GLU A 165 -29.31 1.99 -7.44
C GLU A 165 -28.32 1.11 -8.20
N ILE A 166 -28.39 -0.19 -7.87
CA ILE A 166 -27.99 -1.39 -8.64
C ILE A 166 -26.49 -1.42 -8.96
N VAL A 167 -25.69 -2.34 -8.39
CA VAL A 167 -25.79 -3.76 -8.70
C VAL A 167 -25.28 -4.60 -7.51
N ASP A 168 -26.16 -5.39 -6.91
CA ASP A 168 -25.78 -6.59 -6.15
C ASP A 168 -25.18 -7.61 -7.15
N ILE A 169 -23.87 -7.54 -7.39
CA ILE A 169 -23.14 -8.74 -7.80
C ILE A 169 -22.42 -9.22 -6.54
N GLU A 170 -22.98 -10.26 -5.92
CA GLU A 170 -22.18 -11.18 -5.13
C GLU A 170 -21.08 -11.75 -6.07
N LEU A 171 -19.91 -11.11 -6.09
CA LEU A 171 -18.72 -11.69 -6.71
C LEU A 171 -18.05 -12.63 -5.70
N PRO A 172 -17.61 -13.80 -6.15
CA PRO A 172 -17.04 -14.82 -5.27
C PRO A 172 -15.79 -14.28 -4.59
N GLY A 173 -15.70 -14.48 -3.27
CA GLY A 173 -14.56 -14.08 -2.47
C GLY A 173 -13.25 -14.56 -3.08
N ASP A 174 -12.40 -13.61 -3.45
CA ASP A 174 -10.99 -13.87 -3.66
C ASP A 174 -10.33 -13.90 -2.27
N GLU A 175 -10.43 -15.06 -1.62
CA GLU A 175 -9.50 -15.43 -0.57
C GLU A 175 -8.15 -15.70 -1.22
N HIS A 176 -7.37 -14.64 -1.45
CA HIS A 176 -5.92 -14.77 -1.47
C HIS A 176 -5.42 -14.99 -0.03
N GLU A 177 -5.85 -16.09 0.60
CA GLU A 177 -4.95 -16.81 1.47
C GLU A 177 -3.85 -17.36 0.57
N GLU A 178 -2.73 -16.63 0.47
CA GLU A 178 -1.50 -17.22 -0.04
C GLU A 178 -1.25 -18.51 0.76
N ASN A 179 -1.54 -19.63 0.11
CA ASN A 179 -1.55 -20.94 0.74
C ASN A 179 -0.10 -21.35 1.08
N GLN A 180 0.39 -20.86 2.22
CA GLN A 180 1.66 -21.22 2.86
C GLN A 180 1.76 -22.74 3.04
N LEU A 181 0.64 -23.48 3.01
CA LEU A 181 0.60 -24.93 3.10
C LEU A 181 1.39 -25.62 1.98
N TYR A 182 1.39 -25.11 0.74
CA TYR A 182 2.15 -25.74 -0.34
C TYR A 182 3.66 -25.67 -0.09
N ILE A 183 4.13 -24.57 0.50
CA ILE A 183 5.53 -24.38 0.88
C ILE A 183 5.90 -25.37 2.00
N TRP A 184 5.04 -25.55 3.00
CA TRP A 184 5.25 -26.52 4.08
C TRP A 184 5.18 -27.98 3.58
N ILE A 185 4.26 -28.31 2.67
CA ILE A 185 4.16 -29.64 2.05
C ILE A 185 5.43 -29.94 1.25
N ALA A 186 5.89 -28.99 0.44
CA ALA A 186 7.13 -29.12 -0.33
C ALA A 186 8.34 -29.33 0.60
N ALA A 187 8.44 -28.55 1.68
CA ALA A 187 9.51 -28.69 2.67
C ALA A 187 9.51 -30.09 3.34
N VAL A 188 8.35 -30.59 3.76
CA VAL A 188 8.22 -31.92 4.39
C VAL A 188 8.58 -33.04 3.42
N LEU A 189 8.16 -32.95 2.16
CA LEU A 189 8.51 -33.93 1.13
C LEU A 189 10.01 -33.97 0.87
N VAL A 190 10.66 -32.80 0.77
CA VAL A 190 12.11 -32.70 0.59
C VAL A 190 12.86 -33.29 1.79
N ILE A 191 12.44 -32.96 3.01
CA ILE A 191 13.04 -33.53 4.24
C ILE A 191 12.88 -35.05 4.28
N GLY A 192 11.70 -35.57 3.93
CA GLY A 192 11.43 -37.01 3.86
C GLY A 192 12.32 -37.74 2.86
N ILE A 193 12.48 -37.19 1.66
CA ILE A 193 13.37 -37.74 0.62
C ILE A 193 14.82 -37.76 1.14
N VAL A 194 15.29 -36.66 1.72
CA VAL A 194 16.65 -36.57 2.29
C VAL A 194 16.85 -37.60 3.40
N MET A 195 15.88 -37.81 4.28
CA MET A 195 15.94 -38.83 5.34
C MET A 195 16.00 -40.25 4.76
N ILE A 196 15.21 -40.56 3.73
CA ILE A 196 15.24 -41.88 3.07
C ILE A 196 16.60 -42.13 2.44
N PHE A 197 17.16 -41.15 1.73
CA PHE A 197 18.51 -41.26 1.17
C PHE A 197 19.58 -41.40 2.26
N ALA A 198 19.47 -40.67 3.37
CA ALA A 198 20.38 -40.81 4.52
C ALA A 198 20.32 -42.22 5.13
N ILE A 199 19.12 -42.77 5.35
CA ILE A 199 18.92 -44.12 5.89
C ILE A 199 19.45 -45.19 4.93
N LYS A 200 19.17 -45.07 3.63
CA LYS A 200 19.66 -46.01 2.61
C LYS A 200 21.18 -45.95 2.47
N SER A 201 21.78 -44.76 2.60
CA SER A 201 23.23 -44.59 2.60
C SER A 201 23.92 -45.21 3.82
N ARG A 202 23.27 -45.17 5.00
CA ARG A 202 23.72 -45.84 6.24
C ARG A 202 23.63 -47.37 6.13
N LYS A 203 22.51 -47.91 5.63
CA LYS A 203 22.35 -49.36 5.40
C LYS A 203 23.36 -49.90 4.39
N GLY A 204 23.64 -49.16 3.32
CA GLY A 204 24.67 -49.53 2.34
C GLY A 204 26.12 -49.46 2.86
N SER A 205 26.36 -48.79 3.99
CA SER A 205 27.67 -48.79 4.67
C SER A 205 27.81 -49.95 5.66
N ASN A 206 26.72 -50.34 6.33
CA ASN A 206 26.73 -51.48 7.26
C ASN A 206 26.79 -52.85 6.56
N ASN A 207 26.42 -52.94 5.28
CA ASN A 207 26.45 -54.20 4.53
C ASN A 207 27.76 -54.47 3.76
N LYS A 208 28.80 -53.65 3.96
CA LYS A 208 30.16 -53.84 3.41
C LYS A 208 31.18 -54.30 4.46
N GLY A 209 30.72 -54.71 5.64
CA GLY A 209 31.55 -55.14 6.77
C GLY A 209 31.30 -56.57 7.24
N LYS A 210 30.88 -57.46 6.34
CA LYS A 210 30.90 -58.92 6.54
C LYS A 210 31.60 -59.57 5.36
#